data_AF-T1AP96-F1
#
_entry.id   AF-T1AP96-F1
#
_cell.length_a   1.000
_cell.length_b   1.000
_cell.length_c   1.000
_cell.angle_alpha   90.00
_cell.angle_beta   90.00
_cell.angle_gamma   90.00
#
_symmetry.space_group_name_H-M   'P 1'
#
loop_
_entity.id
_entity.type
_entity.pdbx_description
1 polymer ?
#
loop_
_entity_poly.entity_id
_entity_poly.type
_entity_poly.pdbx_seq_one_letter_code
_entity_poly.pdbx_strand_id
1 'polypeptide(L)'
;MKIGEVTEQNVAVCEEQLKNKKISIVIGIGGGSKIDAAKIIAYRMKVPMVSVPTTASHDGIASPRATIKGPGVVLSQTAAMPLAIIADTSIMIKAPYRYLASGAGDVISNITAILDWKLANRLNGEEFSSSAAALAEYASRELIEKAYLVAAGVEESVWLVTKQILA
;
A
#
# COMPACT_ATOMS: atom_id res chain seq x y z
N MET A 1 -20.02 -1.19 -0.82
CA MET A 1 -20.25 -0.01 -1.68
C MET A 1 -19.20 -0.02 -2.77
N LYS A 2 -19.52 0.42 -3.99
CA LYS A 2 -18.54 0.54 -5.08
C LYS A 2 -18.08 2.00 -5.13
N ILE A 3 -16.83 2.27 -4.78
CA ILE A 3 -16.25 3.60 -4.86
C ILE A 3 -15.54 3.78 -6.20
N GLY A 4 -15.59 4.98 -6.79
CA GLY A 4 -14.88 5.36 -8.01
C GLY A 4 -13.36 5.53 -7.77
N GLU A 5 -12.75 6.50 -8.44
CA GLU A 5 -11.38 6.92 -8.10
C GLU A 5 -11.31 7.47 -6.67
N VAL A 6 -10.13 7.45 -6.06
CA VAL A 6 -9.92 8.03 -4.72
C VAL A 6 -9.84 9.55 -4.85
N THR A 7 -10.99 10.19 -4.72
CA THR A 7 -11.12 11.65 -4.66
C THR A 7 -11.83 12.04 -3.39
N GLU A 8 -11.60 13.28 -2.93
CA GLU A 8 -12.26 13.80 -1.72
C GLU A 8 -13.78 13.72 -1.84
N GLN A 9 -14.32 14.01 -3.02
CA GLN A 9 -15.75 13.90 -3.32
C GLN A 9 -16.28 12.46 -3.16
N ASN A 10 -15.59 11.47 -3.73
CA ASN A 10 -16.05 10.08 -3.66
C ASN A 10 -15.96 9.52 -2.23
N VAL A 11 -14.94 9.92 -1.47
CA VAL A 11 -14.82 9.58 -0.05
C VAL A 11 -15.96 10.22 0.73
N ALA A 12 -16.23 11.51 0.56
CA ALA A 12 -17.30 12.22 1.25
C ALA A 12 -18.69 11.61 1.00
N VAL A 13 -18.98 11.21 -0.25
CA VAL A 13 -20.23 10.51 -0.60
C VAL A 13 -20.35 9.18 0.17
N CYS A 14 -19.27 8.42 0.27
CA CYS A 14 -19.28 7.18 1.06
C CYS A 14 -19.50 7.47 2.54
N GLU A 15 -18.85 8.49 3.10
CA GLU A 15 -19.01 8.88 4.50
C GLU A 15 -20.45 9.30 4.81
N GLU A 16 -21.10 10.05 3.92
CA GLU A 16 -22.49 10.44 4.06
C GLU A 16 -23.43 9.23 4.10
N GLN A 17 -23.20 8.23 3.25
CA GLN A 17 -23.97 6.98 3.26
C GLN A 17 -23.75 6.14 4.53
N LEU A 18 -22.67 6.40 5.27
CA LEU A 18 -22.27 5.69 6.49
C LEU A 18 -22.63 6.45 7.77
N LYS A 19 -22.93 7.76 7.72
CA LYS A 19 -23.18 8.63 8.91
C LYS A 19 -24.19 8.06 9.90
N ASN A 20 -25.25 7.42 9.43
CA ASN A 20 -26.33 6.89 10.27
C ASN A 20 -26.18 5.38 10.55
N LYS A 21 -25.05 4.78 10.18
CA LYS A 21 -24.77 3.36 10.39
C LYS A 21 -23.75 3.20 11.50
N LYS A 22 -24.01 2.25 12.40
CA LYS A 22 -23.03 1.85 13.41
C LYS A 22 -22.01 0.91 12.78
N ILE A 23 -20.97 1.48 12.19
CA ILE A 23 -19.85 0.72 11.60
C ILE A 23 -18.84 0.41 12.69
N SER A 24 -18.42 -0.85 12.79
CA SER A 24 -17.41 -1.30 13.76
C SER A 24 -16.06 -1.64 13.11
N ILE A 25 -16.04 -1.86 11.79
CA ILE A 25 -14.84 -2.20 11.03
C ILE A 25 -15.06 -1.84 9.55
N VAL A 26 -14.00 -1.44 8.86
CA VAL A 26 -13.99 -1.24 7.42
C VAL A 26 -13.12 -2.31 6.76
N ILE A 27 -13.63 -2.95 5.72
CA ILE A 27 -12.88 -3.93 4.93
C ILE A 27 -12.68 -3.35 3.53
N GLY A 28 -11.43 -3.10 3.15
CA GLY A 28 -11.05 -2.68 1.82
C GLY A 28 -10.75 -3.90 0.95
N ILE A 29 -11.50 -4.09 -0.13
CA ILE A 29 -11.28 -5.18 -1.09
C ILE A 29 -11.04 -4.57 -2.48
N GLY A 30 -9.90 -4.89 -3.10
CA GLY A 30 -9.60 -4.42 -4.46
C GLY A 30 -8.13 -4.06 -4.66
N GLY A 31 -7.84 -3.30 -5.73
CA GLY A 31 -6.49 -2.78 -5.95
C GLY A 31 -6.15 -1.60 -5.04
N GLY A 32 -4.94 -1.06 -5.17
CA GLY A 32 -4.41 0.01 -4.31
C GLY A 32 -5.37 1.18 -4.06
N SER A 33 -6.04 1.68 -5.10
CA SER A 33 -7.04 2.75 -4.97
C SER A 33 -8.22 2.39 -4.06
N LYS A 34 -8.71 1.15 -4.07
CA LYS A 34 -9.83 0.75 -3.20
C LYS A 34 -9.38 0.60 -1.75
N ILE A 35 -8.15 0.11 -1.57
CA ILE A 35 -7.52 0.01 -0.25
C ILE A 35 -7.29 1.42 0.33
N ASP A 36 -6.78 2.35 -0.45
CA ASP A 36 -6.55 3.73 -0.02
C ASP A 36 -7.85 4.43 0.40
N ALA A 37 -8.91 4.34 -0.42
CA ALA A 37 -10.22 4.85 -0.04
C ALA A 37 -10.72 4.26 1.28
N ALA A 38 -10.59 2.94 1.45
CA ALA A 38 -11.01 2.25 2.67
C ALA A 38 -10.19 2.72 3.89
N LYS A 39 -8.88 2.91 3.77
CA LYS A 39 -8.03 3.44 4.85
C LYS A 39 -8.41 4.87 5.22
N ILE A 40 -8.73 5.72 4.25
CA ILE A 40 -9.16 7.11 4.51
C ILE A 40 -10.49 7.13 5.26
N ILE A 41 -11.47 6.35 4.79
CA ILE A 41 -12.79 6.25 5.42
C ILE A 41 -12.65 5.71 6.85
N ALA A 42 -11.89 4.63 7.03
CA ALA A 42 -11.67 4.03 8.35
C ALA A 42 -11.00 5.01 9.34
N TYR A 43 -10.00 5.76 8.85
CA TYR A 43 -9.30 6.77 9.65
C TYR A 43 -10.25 7.86 10.13
N ARG A 44 -11.06 8.42 9.22
CA ARG A 44 -12.01 9.50 9.54
C ARG A 44 -13.16 9.03 10.44
N MET A 45 -13.62 7.80 10.22
CA MET A 45 -14.64 7.16 11.06
C MET A 45 -14.11 6.62 12.39
N LYS A 46 -12.78 6.62 12.61
CA LYS A 46 -12.11 6.09 13.80
C LYS A 46 -12.48 4.63 14.09
N VAL A 47 -12.51 3.81 13.05
CA VAL A 47 -12.77 2.37 13.16
C VAL A 47 -11.59 1.56 12.59
N PRO A 48 -11.35 0.33 13.09
CA PRO A 48 -10.33 -0.54 12.52
C PRO A 48 -10.55 -0.85 11.04
N MET A 49 -9.46 -1.17 10.35
CA MET A 49 -9.45 -1.48 8.91
C MET A 49 -8.81 -2.84 8.62
N VAL A 50 -9.37 -3.60 7.69
CA VAL A 50 -8.77 -4.83 7.13
C VAL A 50 -8.52 -4.63 5.64
N SER A 51 -7.30 -4.93 5.20
CA SER A 51 -6.86 -4.85 3.81
C SER A 51 -6.96 -6.20 3.12
N VAL A 52 -7.70 -6.29 2.02
CA VAL A 52 -7.82 -7.50 1.19
C VAL A 52 -7.40 -7.12 -0.24
N PRO A 53 -6.09 -6.97 -0.49
CA PRO A 53 -5.59 -6.53 -1.78
C PRO A 53 -5.83 -7.59 -2.85
N THR A 54 -6.21 -7.12 -4.05
CA THR A 54 -6.36 -7.97 -5.26
C THR A 54 -5.23 -7.72 -6.26
N THR A 55 -4.27 -6.85 -5.93
CA THR A 55 -3.10 -6.50 -6.74
C THR A 55 -1.91 -6.19 -5.85
N ALA A 56 -0.70 -6.60 -6.23
CA ALA A 56 0.56 -6.22 -5.57
C ALA A 56 1.21 -5.01 -6.26
N SER A 57 0.58 -3.83 -6.19
CA SER A 57 1.00 -2.65 -6.98
C SER A 57 1.97 -1.69 -6.28
N HIS A 58 1.94 -1.64 -4.95
CA HIS A 58 2.76 -0.76 -4.10
C HIS A 58 2.57 -1.12 -2.62
N ASP A 59 3.40 -0.56 -1.74
CA ASP A 59 3.39 -0.75 -0.28
C ASP A 59 2.13 -0.26 0.46
N GLY A 60 1.36 0.62 -0.17
CA GLY A 60 0.09 1.13 0.33
C GLY A 60 -0.95 0.06 0.70
N ILE A 61 -0.79 -1.21 0.33
CA ILE A 61 -1.66 -2.27 0.84
C ILE A 61 -1.48 -2.55 2.35
N ALA A 62 -0.34 -2.12 2.91
CA ALA A 62 0.08 -2.36 4.29
C ALA A 62 0.46 -1.10 5.08
N SER A 63 0.54 0.06 4.44
CA SER A 63 1.04 1.29 5.07
C SER A 63 -0.05 2.20 5.65
N PRO A 64 0.27 3.06 6.64
CA PRO A 64 -0.65 4.05 7.21
C PRO A 64 -0.79 5.31 6.35
N ARG A 65 -0.40 5.25 5.07
CA ARG A 65 -0.53 6.37 4.12
C ARG A 65 -1.49 6.00 3.02
N ALA A 66 -2.31 6.94 2.57
CA ALA A 66 -3.19 6.74 1.42
C ALA A 66 -3.04 7.87 0.41
N THR A 67 -3.16 7.53 -0.86
CA THR A 67 -3.10 8.48 -1.95
C THR A 67 -4.51 8.94 -2.35
N ILE A 68 -4.71 10.26 -2.37
CA ILE A 68 -5.94 10.89 -2.85
C ILE A 68 -5.63 11.79 -4.05
N LYS A 69 -6.47 11.70 -5.08
CA LYS A 69 -6.38 12.58 -6.25
C LYS A 69 -7.14 13.88 -5.97
N GLY A 70 -6.39 14.99 -5.99
CA GLY A 70 -6.91 16.34 -6.01
C GLY A 70 -6.92 16.93 -7.42
N PRO A 71 -7.37 18.19 -7.59
CA PRO A 71 -7.36 18.89 -8.87
C PRO A 71 -5.92 19.08 -9.38
N GLY A 72 -5.48 18.22 -10.29
CA GLY A 72 -4.14 18.28 -10.90
C GLY A 72 -2.98 17.86 -9.99
N VAL A 73 -3.24 17.43 -8.75
CA VAL A 73 -2.21 17.03 -7.78
C VAL A 73 -2.59 15.71 -7.12
N VAL A 74 -1.60 14.85 -6.90
CA VAL A 74 -1.72 13.62 -6.12
C VAL A 74 -1.19 13.89 -4.72
N LEU A 75 -2.03 13.72 -3.69
CA LEU A 75 -1.67 14.00 -2.30
C LEU A 75 -1.57 12.70 -1.51
N SER A 76 -0.53 12.59 -0.67
CA SER A 76 -0.39 11.50 0.30
C SER A 76 -0.80 11.99 1.67
N GLN A 77 -1.83 11.37 2.25
CA GLN A 77 -2.36 11.73 3.56
C GLN A 77 -2.24 10.60 4.57
N THR A 78 -2.27 10.94 5.85
CA THR A 78 -2.40 9.96 6.93
C THR A 78 -3.72 9.21 6.78
N ALA A 79 -3.66 7.89 6.97
CA ALA A 79 -4.79 7.00 6.85
C ALA A 79 -4.70 5.88 7.90
N ALA A 80 -5.72 5.01 7.96
CA ALA A 80 -5.75 3.95 8.95
C ALA A 80 -4.66 2.90 8.64
N MET A 81 -3.89 2.51 9.66
CA MET A 81 -3.06 1.32 9.59
C MET A 81 -3.99 0.09 9.53
N PRO A 82 -3.84 -0.81 8.54
CA PRO A 82 -4.59 -2.05 8.53
C PRO A 82 -4.29 -2.90 9.79
N LEU A 83 -5.34 -3.37 10.46
CA LEU A 83 -5.24 -4.32 11.58
C LEU A 83 -4.85 -5.72 11.09
N ALA A 84 -5.28 -6.08 9.89
CA ALA A 84 -4.97 -7.34 9.23
C ALA A 84 -4.90 -7.15 7.72
N ILE A 85 -4.11 -8.00 7.07
CA ILE A 85 -3.94 -8.06 5.62
C ILE A 85 -4.21 -9.49 5.18
N ILE A 86 -5.11 -9.67 4.21
CA ILE A 86 -5.45 -10.97 3.61
C ILE A 86 -5.06 -10.90 2.13
N ALA A 87 -3.84 -11.34 1.82
CA ALA A 87 -3.29 -11.33 0.47
C ALA A 87 -3.39 -12.73 -0.17
N ASP A 88 -4.46 -12.97 -0.92
CA ASP A 88 -4.66 -14.22 -1.65
C ASP A 88 -3.94 -14.18 -3.00
N THR A 89 -2.81 -14.89 -3.10
CA THR A 89 -1.98 -14.92 -4.31
C THR A 89 -2.70 -15.52 -5.52
N SER A 90 -3.65 -16.43 -5.31
CA SER A 90 -4.46 -17.06 -6.37
C SER A 90 -5.46 -16.08 -6.99
N ILE A 91 -5.85 -15.04 -6.25
CA ILE A 91 -6.63 -13.91 -6.77
C ILE A 91 -5.70 -12.90 -7.44
N MET A 92 -4.60 -12.54 -6.77
CA MET A 92 -3.69 -11.48 -7.20
C MET A 92 -2.96 -11.80 -8.52
N ILE A 93 -2.69 -13.08 -8.82
CA ILE A 93 -2.10 -13.53 -10.10
C ILE A 93 -2.98 -13.18 -11.31
N LYS A 94 -4.29 -13.00 -11.12
CA LYS A 94 -5.23 -12.62 -12.18
C LYS A 94 -5.14 -11.14 -12.54
N ALA A 95 -4.43 -10.34 -11.75
CA ALA A 95 -4.22 -8.93 -12.05
C ALA A 95 -3.27 -8.75 -13.25
N PRO A 96 -3.42 -7.68 -14.04
CA PRO A 96 -2.46 -7.36 -15.09
C PRO A 96 -1.02 -7.30 -14.56
N TYR A 97 -0.11 -7.98 -15.26
CA TYR A 97 1.31 -8.11 -14.86
C TYR A 97 1.98 -6.78 -14.52
N ARG A 98 1.60 -5.68 -15.19
CA ARG A 98 2.14 -4.34 -14.90
C ARG A 98 2.01 -3.95 -13.42
N TYR A 99 0.97 -4.42 -12.73
CA TYR A 99 0.80 -4.11 -11.31
C TYR A 99 1.82 -4.83 -10.46
N LEU A 100 2.06 -6.12 -10.72
CA LEU A 100 3.13 -6.88 -10.06
C LEU A 100 4.50 -6.24 -10.31
N ALA A 101 4.79 -5.88 -11.57
CA ALA A 101 6.03 -5.21 -11.93
C ALA A 101 6.18 -3.83 -11.25
N SER A 102 5.09 -3.07 -11.14
CA SER A 102 5.05 -1.81 -10.40
C SER A 102 5.35 -2.01 -8.92
N GLY A 103 4.76 -3.04 -8.28
CA GLY A 103 5.02 -3.32 -6.87
C GLY A 103 6.45 -3.76 -6.59
N ALA A 104 7.05 -4.54 -7.51
CA ALA A 104 8.46 -4.86 -7.43
C ALA A 104 9.34 -3.60 -7.54
N GLY A 105 9.04 -2.70 -8.48
CA GLY A 105 9.73 -1.42 -8.64
C GLY A 105 9.61 -0.51 -7.42
N ASP A 106 8.42 -0.44 -6.82
CA ASP A 106 8.14 0.31 -5.59
C ASP A 106 9.05 -0.14 -4.44
N VAL A 107 9.13 -1.45 -4.18
CA VAL A 107 10.01 -1.99 -3.14
C VAL A 107 11.49 -1.78 -3.46
N ILE A 108 11.91 -1.94 -4.72
CA ILE A 108 13.30 -1.69 -5.12
C ILE A 108 13.71 -0.23 -4.88
N SER A 109 12.78 0.71 -5.05
CA SER A 109 13.04 2.14 -4.85
C SER A 109 13.41 2.50 -3.41
N ASN A 110 13.10 1.64 -2.43
CA ASN A 110 13.47 1.88 -1.03
C ASN A 110 14.99 1.96 -0.81
N ILE A 111 15.83 1.39 -1.68
CA ILE A 111 17.29 1.55 -1.59
C ILE A 111 17.69 3.03 -1.65
N THR A 112 17.11 3.80 -2.56
CA THR A 112 17.41 5.24 -2.65
C THR A 112 16.77 6.00 -1.50
N ALA A 113 15.55 5.63 -1.10
CA ALA A 113 14.88 6.24 0.05
C ALA A 113 15.68 6.09 1.36
N ILE A 114 16.34 4.94 1.58
CA ILE A 114 17.20 4.70 2.75
C ILE A 114 18.45 5.60 2.69
N LEU A 115 19.03 5.81 1.51
CA LEU A 115 20.17 6.71 1.34
C LEU A 115 19.78 8.16 1.64
N ASP A 116 18.63 8.60 1.14
CA ASP A 116 18.07 9.93 1.44
C ASP A 116 17.80 10.09 2.94
N TRP A 117 17.22 9.06 3.58
CA TRP A 117 16.96 9.09 5.02
C TRP A 117 18.24 9.13 5.86
N LYS A 118 19.27 8.37 5.47
CA LYS A 118 20.62 8.44 6.08
C LYS A 118 21.25 9.81 5.90
N LEU A 119 21.08 10.44 4.74
CA LEU A 119 21.57 11.78 4.47
C LEU A 119 20.85 12.82 5.34
N ALA A 120 19.53 12.73 5.43
CA ALA A 120 18.70 13.61 6.24
C ALA A 120 19.03 13.49 7.74
N ASN A 121 19.26 12.27 8.24
CA ASN A 121 19.74 12.06 9.61
C ASN A 121 21.10 12.76 9.85
N ARG A 122 22.04 12.64 8.91
CA ARG A 122 23.38 13.23 9.04
C ARG A 122 23.38 14.76 8.97
N LEU A 123 22.57 15.35 8.10
CA LEU A 123 22.57 16.79 7.85
C LEU A 123 21.60 17.54 8.77
N ASN A 124 20.44 16.97 9.03
CA ASN A 124 19.33 17.64 9.72
C ASN A 124 19.04 17.04 11.11
N GLY A 125 19.66 15.91 11.47
CA GLY A 125 19.37 15.21 12.72
C GLY A 125 18.00 14.55 12.75
N GLU A 126 17.40 14.26 11.59
CA GLU A 126 16.12 13.55 11.51
C GLU A 126 16.17 12.18 12.18
N GLU A 127 15.07 11.79 12.83
CA GLU A 127 14.98 10.47 13.48
C GLU A 127 15.23 9.36 12.45
N PHE A 128 16.11 8.41 12.79
CA PHE A 128 16.48 7.31 11.93
C PHE A 128 16.36 5.97 12.66
N SER A 129 15.59 5.05 12.10
CA SER A 129 15.46 3.70 12.64
C SER A 129 16.31 2.72 11.84
N SER A 130 17.37 2.22 12.47
CA SER A 130 18.26 1.23 11.86
C SER A 130 17.56 -0.09 11.55
N SER A 131 16.59 -0.50 12.38
CA SER A 131 15.80 -1.72 12.15
C SER A 131 14.87 -1.58 10.96
N ALA A 132 14.16 -0.44 10.83
CA ALA A 132 13.30 -0.17 9.68
C ALA A 132 14.12 -0.10 8.38
N ALA A 133 15.27 0.59 8.42
CA ALA A 133 16.17 0.66 7.27
C ALA A 133 16.72 -0.72 6.86
N ALA A 134 17.05 -1.59 7.83
CA ALA A 134 17.54 -2.94 7.53
C ALA A 134 16.48 -3.83 6.88
N LEU A 135 15.23 -3.77 7.36
CA LEU A 135 14.10 -4.50 6.76
C LEU A 135 13.83 -4.04 5.33
N ALA A 136 13.75 -2.73 5.11
CA ALA A 136 13.54 -2.16 3.78
C ALA A 136 14.71 -2.49 2.83
N GLU A 137 15.97 -2.45 3.31
CA GLU A 137 17.13 -2.83 2.49
C GLU A 137 17.11 -4.31 2.11
N TYR A 138 16.77 -5.19 3.06
CA TYR A 138 16.63 -6.62 2.79
C TYR A 138 15.56 -6.87 1.72
N ALA A 139 14.38 -6.27 1.87
CA ALA A 139 13.25 -6.42 0.95
C ALA A 139 13.61 -6.00 -0.48
N SER A 140 14.28 -4.86 -0.64
CA SER A 140 14.74 -4.37 -1.94
C SER A 140 15.82 -5.26 -2.56
N ARG A 141 16.83 -5.68 -1.79
CA ARG A 141 17.93 -6.50 -2.29
C ARG A 141 17.47 -7.89 -2.72
N GLU A 142 16.61 -8.51 -1.92
CA GLU A 142 16.01 -9.81 -2.23
C GLU A 142 15.24 -9.75 -3.57
N LEU A 143 14.51 -8.66 -3.82
CA LEU A 143 13.82 -8.48 -5.11
C LEU A 143 14.76 -8.22 -6.28
N ILE A 144 15.86 -7.49 -6.09
CA ILE A 144 16.86 -7.29 -7.14
C ILE A 144 17.51 -8.62 -7.51
N GLU A 145 17.96 -9.39 -6.52
CA GLU A 145 18.62 -10.68 -6.72
C GLU A 145 17.68 -11.69 -7.41
N LYS A 146 16.40 -11.66 -7.04
CA LYS A 146 15.37 -12.56 -7.58
C LYS A 146 14.51 -11.92 -8.67
N ALA A 147 14.95 -10.81 -9.27
CA ALA A 147 14.15 -10.10 -10.28
C ALA A 147 13.77 -10.99 -11.47
N TYR A 148 14.65 -11.92 -11.84
CA TYR A 148 14.41 -12.90 -12.91
C TYR A 148 13.26 -13.89 -12.60
N LEU A 149 12.85 -14.01 -11.33
CA LEU A 149 11.69 -14.81 -10.91
C LEU A 149 10.37 -14.03 -10.96
N VAL A 150 10.39 -12.71 -11.22
CA VAL A 150 9.18 -11.90 -11.34
C VAL A 150 8.63 -12.05 -12.77
N ALA A 151 7.67 -12.96 -12.95
CA ALA A 151 7.11 -13.31 -14.25
C ALA A 151 5.58 -13.15 -14.26
N ALA A 152 5.02 -12.99 -15.47
CA ALA A 152 3.58 -12.92 -15.67
C ALA A 152 2.94 -14.30 -15.53
N GLY A 153 1.81 -14.39 -14.83
CA GLY A 153 1.03 -15.62 -14.71
C GLY A 153 1.67 -16.72 -13.86
N VAL A 154 2.64 -16.38 -13.00
CA VAL A 154 3.28 -17.29 -12.04
C VAL A 154 2.90 -16.85 -10.62
N GLU A 155 2.30 -17.75 -9.84
CA GLU A 155 1.78 -17.42 -8.49
C GLU A 155 2.94 -17.13 -7.52
N GLU A 156 4.02 -17.88 -7.65
CA GLU A 156 5.24 -17.73 -6.86
C GLU A 156 5.88 -16.34 -7.05
N SER A 157 5.77 -15.76 -8.25
CA SER A 157 6.19 -14.37 -8.50
C SER A 157 5.35 -13.38 -7.69
N VAL A 158 4.04 -13.61 -7.60
CA VAL A 158 3.13 -12.79 -6.78
C VAL A 158 3.46 -12.93 -5.31
N TRP A 159 3.70 -14.15 -4.84
CA TRP A 159 4.13 -14.42 -3.47
C TRP A 159 5.45 -13.70 -3.13
N LEU A 160 6.46 -13.81 -4.00
CA LEU A 160 7.76 -13.16 -3.82
C LEU A 160 7.62 -11.65 -3.63
N VAL A 161 6.92 -10.97 -4.54
CA VAL A 161 6.74 -9.51 -4.49
C VAL A 161 5.87 -9.10 -3.31
N THR A 162 4.75 -9.80 -3.08
CA THR A 162 3.83 -9.48 -1.97
C THR A 162 4.53 -9.60 -0.62
N LYS A 163 5.36 -10.63 -0.43
CA LYS A 163 6.13 -10.79 0.80
C LYS A 163 7.05 -9.60 1.08
N GLN A 164 7.74 -9.09 0.06
CA GLN A 164 8.63 -7.93 0.23
C GLN A 164 7.88 -6.61 0.40
N ILE A 165 6.69 -6.48 -0.20
CA ILE A 165 5.79 -5.34 0.05
C ILE A 165 5.36 -5.26 1.53
N LEU A 166 5.26 -6.40 2.21
CA LEU A 166 4.81 -6.49 3.60
C LEU A 166 5.96 -6.46 4.63
N ALA A 167 7.22 -6.40 4.18
CA ALA A 167 8.42 -6.42 5.03
C ALA A 167 8.79 -5.02 5.52
#